data_AF-F0JBJ4-F1
#
_entry.id   AF-F0JBJ4-F1
#
_cell.length_a   1.000
_cell.length_b   1.000
_cell.length_c   1.000
_cell.angle_alpha   90.00
_cell.angle_beta   90.00
_cell.angle_gamma   90.00
#
_symmetry.space_group_name_H-M   'P 1'
#
loop_
_entity.id
_entity.type
_entity.pdbx_description
1 polymer ?
#
loop_
_entity_poly.entity_id
_entity_poly.type
_entity_poly.pdbx_seq_one_letter_code
_entity_poly.pdbx_strand_id
1 'polypeptide(L)'
;MSRFRSVKKTVHDILADDDWQIRLAELDEFRPVDLVPPLLNLRLDRLETVRWHSVTAFGLTAARMAEASMEKARIIMRTLMWYMNEESGNLGWGIPLFMAEAMVNSERIAKEFSKILVSYIFCDEECDGNFLDHPELRRDVLWGLARLAEYRPEFVAHGEKFLMVALEDPDAYNRAYAARVLGLIKAEGARDGLEALRADSTPIRTFHHRELIDTTVGELARIALDDLG
;
A
#
# COMPACT_ATOMS: atom_id res chain seq x y z
N MET A 1 -6.60 28.74 -15.90
CA MET A 1 -6.22 27.79 -14.83
C MET A 1 -4.84 27.22 -15.15
N SER A 2 -3.98 26.94 -14.16
CA SER A 2 -2.69 26.28 -14.45
C SER A 2 -2.93 24.86 -14.98
N ARG A 3 -2.04 24.36 -15.86
CA ARG A 3 -2.11 22.99 -16.41
C ARG A 3 -2.32 21.95 -15.31
N PHE A 4 -1.59 22.05 -14.21
CA PHE A 4 -1.77 21.21 -13.02
C PHE A 4 -3.21 21.23 -12.48
N ARG A 5 -3.82 22.41 -12.31
CA ARG A 5 -5.19 22.52 -11.79
C ARG A 5 -6.22 21.91 -12.73
N SER A 6 -6.01 22.05 -14.03
CA SER A 6 -6.89 21.43 -15.04
C SER A 6 -6.79 19.91 -14.99
N VAL A 7 -5.57 19.35 -15.01
CA VAL A 7 -5.35 17.91 -14.95
C VAL A 7 -5.88 17.34 -13.64
N LYS A 8 -5.58 17.98 -12.50
CA LYS A 8 -6.09 17.54 -11.20
C LYS A 8 -7.62 17.48 -11.17
N LYS A 9 -8.29 18.51 -11.72
CA LYS A 9 -9.75 18.51 -11.78
C LYS A 9 -10.28 17.33 -12.60
N THR A 10 -9.75 17.11 -13.81
CA THR A 10 -10.16 15.99 -14.66
C THR A 10 -9.91 14.64 -13.99
N VAL A 11 -8.73 14.43 -13.40
CA VAL A 11 -8.40 13.18 -12.69
C VAL A 11 -9.35 12.99 -11.50
N HIS A 12 -9.63 14.04 -10.72
CA HIS A 12 -10.60 13.96 -9.64
C HIS A 12 -11.99 13.56 -10.16
N ASP A 13 -12.48 14.21 -11.22
CA ASP A 13 -13.80 13.93 -11.81
C ASP A 13 -13.91 12.51 -12.39
N ILE A 14 -12.80 11.90 -12.82
CA ILE A 14 -12.74 10.48 -13.20
C ILE A 14 -12.84 9.58 -11.96
N LEU A 15 -12.05 9.88 -10.93
CA LEU A 15 -11.92 9.02 -9.75
C LEU A 15 -13.09 9.15 -8.76
N ALA A 16 -13.88 10.23 -8.86
CA ALA A 16 -15.08 10.44 -8.04
C ALA A 16 -16.35 9.82 -8.66
N ASP A 17 -16.26 9.32 -9.89
CA ASP A 17 -17.37 8.72 -10.62
C ASP A 17 -17.68 7.29 -10.11
N ASP A 18 -18.94 6.86 -10.22
CA ASP A 18 -19.32 5.49 -9.86
C ASP A 18 -18.68 4.47 -10.83
N ASP A 19 -18.56 4.82 -12.11
CA ASP A 19 -17.92 4.01 -13.15
C ASP A 19 -16.41 4.29 -13.28
N TRP A 20 -15.77 4.83 -12.23
CA TRP A 20 -14.36 5.24 -12.26
C TRP A 20 -13.42 4.16 -12.81
N GLN A 21 -13.70 2.88 -12.53
CA GLN A 21 -12.87 1.76 -12.98
C GLN A 21 -12.80 1.66 -14.51
N ILE A 22 -13.92 1.92 -15.20
CA ILE A 22 -13.98 1.97 -16.67
C ILE A 22 -13.27 3.25 -17.15
N ARG A 23 -13.54 4.35 -16.46
CA ARG A 23 -12.99 5.68 -16.77
C ARG A 23 -11.48 5.80 -16.52
N LEU A 24 -10.84 4.84 -15.83
CA LEU A 24 -9.37 4.79 -15.69
C LEU A 24 -8.64 4.81 -17.04
N ALA A 25 -9.26 4.24 -18.10
CA ALA A 25 -8.69 4.27 -19.44
C ALA A 25 -8.52 5.70 -19.99
N GLU A 26 -9.33 6.67 -19.54
CA GLU A 26 -9.18 8.09 -19.91
C GLU A 26 -7.82 8.66 -19.44
N LEU A 27 -7.19 8.06 -18.42
CA LEU A 27 -5.87 8.48 -17.96
C LEU A 27 -4.75 8.16 -18.98
N ASP A 28 -5.03 7.32 -19.99
CA ASP A 28 -4.06 7.00 -21.04
C ASP A 28 -3.81 8.14 -22.01
N GLU A 29 -4.74 9.10 -22.10
CA GLU A 29 -4.58 10.33 -22.89
C GLU A 29 -3.52 11.27 -22.31
N PHE A 30 -3.15 11.10 -21.04
CA PHE A 30 -2.16 11.92 -20.36
C PHE A 30 -0.78 11.27 -20.40
N ARG A 31 0.25 12.12 -20.46
CA ARG A 31 1.62 11.65 -20.19
C ARG A 31 1.68 11.21 -18.72
N PRO A 32 2.20 10.01 -18.40
CA PRO A 32 2.21 9.52 -17.02
C PRO A 32 2.86 10.46 -16.00
N VAL A 33 3.93 11.17 -16.40
CA VAL A 33 4.61 12.16 -15.54
C VAL A 33 3.71 13.33 -15.13
N ASP A 34 2.72 13.69 -15.96
CA ASP A 34 1.79 14.79 -15.66
C ASP A 34 0.69 14.35 -14.67
N LEU A 35 0.46 13.04 -14.51
CA LEU A 35 -0.54 12.46 -13.60
C LEU A 35 -0.02 12.32 -12.16
N VAL A 36 1.30 12.13 -12.00
CA VAL A 36 1.91 11.84 -10.69
C VAL A 36 1.62 12.94 -9.65
N PRO A 37 1.90 14.24 -9.89
CA PRO A 37 1.63 15.25 -8.87
C PRO A 37 0.13 15.40 -8.52
N PRO A 38 -0.81 15.39 -9.49
CA PRO A 38 -2.24 15.34 -9.19
C PRO A 38 -2.66 14.14 -8.34
N LEU A 39 -2.25 12.92 -8.70
CA LEU A 39 -2.62 11.69 -7.97
C LEU A 39 -2.09 11.72 -6.54
N LEU A 40 -0.82 12.10 -6.35
CA LEU A 40 -0.25 12.26 -5.01
C LEU A 40 -0.97 13.34 -4.21
N ASN A 41 -1.52 14.38 -4.85
CA ASN A 41 -2.29 15.40 -4.16
C ASN A 41 -3.68 14.88 -3.72
N LEU A 42 -4.29 13.98 -4.48
CA LEU A 42 -5.60 13.38 -4.18
C LEU A 42 -5.57 12.39 -3.00
N ARG A 43 -4.39 11.98 -2.52
CA ARG A 43 -4.28 11.25 -1.25
C ARG A 43 -4.86 11.99 -0.04
N LEU A 44 -4.94 13.32 -0.13
CA LEU A 44 -5.51 14.20 0.90
C LEU A 44 -6.92 14.71 0.52
N ASP A 45 -7.59 14.05 -0.43
CA ASP A 45 -8.93 14.45 -0.86
C ASP A 45 -9.95 14.34 0.29
N ARG A 46 -11.11 14.99 0.20
CA ARG A 46 -12.16 14.88 1.23
C ARG A 46 -12.92 13.56 1.11
N LEU A 47 -13.05 13.04 -0.10
CA LEU A 47 -13.73 11.77 -0.37
C LEU A 47 -12.75 10.61 -0.17
N GLU A 48 -13.08 9.71 0.76
CA GLU A 48 -12.27 8.52 1.04
C GLU A 48 -12.10 7.64 -0.21
N THR A 49 -13.16 7.46 -0.99
CA THR A 49 -13.14 6.71 -2.24
C THR A 49 -12.11 7.29 -3.22
N VAL A 50 -12.08 8.61 -3.42
CA VAL A 50 -11.12 9.28 -4.30
C VAL A 50 -9.67 9.04 -3.84
N ARG A 51 -9.40 9.02 -2.52
CA ARG A 51 -8.06 8.71 -1.99
C ARG A 51 -7.62 7.33 -2.43
N TRP A 52 -8.47 6.31 -2.24
CA TRP A 52 -8.17 4.93 -2.61
C TRP A 52 -8.12 4.71 -4.12
N HIS A 53 -9.03 5.31 -4.88
CA HIS A 53 -9.00 5.23 -6.35
C HIS A 53 -7.73 5.89 -6.91
N SER A 54 -7.24 6.96 -6.28
CA SER A 54 -5.97 7.60 -6.67
C SER A 54 -4.75 6.69 -6.47
N VAL A 55 -4.77 5.86 -5.42
CA VAL A 55 -3.73 4.84 -5.15
C VAL A 55 -3.70 3.81 -6.28
N THR A 56 -4.85 3.27 -6.70
CA THR A 56 -4.94 2.37 -7.85
C THR A 56 -4.49 3.03 -9.16
N ALA A 57 -4.99 4.24 -9.45
CA ALA A 57 -4.63 4.98 -10.66
C ALA A 57 -3.12 5.30 -10.72
N PHE A 58 -2.50 5.55 -9.57
CA PHE A 58 -1.07 5.74 -9.49
C PHE A 58 -0.28 4.47 -9.77
N GLY A 59 -0.71 3.30 -9.27
CA GLY A 59 -0.07 2.02 -9.59
C GLY A 59 0.03 1.79 -11.10
N LEU A 60 -1.11 1.97 -11.80
CA LEU A 60 -1.17 1.87 -13.27
C LEU A 60 -0.28 2.92 -13.96
N THR A 61 -0.29 4.16 -13.46
CA THR A 61 0.57 5.24 -13.97
C THR A 61 2.05 4.91 -13.78
N ALA A 62 2.45 4.41 -12.62
CA ALA A 62 3.83 4.05 -12.30
C ALA A 62 4.33 2.89 -13.16
N ALA A 63 3.48 1.91 -13.44
CA ALA A 63 3.80 0.83 -14.38
C ALA A 63 4.04 1.37 -15.81
N ARG A 64 3.15 2.23 -16.33
CA ARG A 64 3.36 2.93 -17.62
C ARG A 64 4.67 3.72 -17.64
N MET A 65 5.05 4.33 -16.51
CA MET A 65 6.33 5.04 -16.38
C MET A 65 7.52 4.09 -16.41
N ALA A 66 7.48 2.97 -15.70
CA ALA A 66 8.55 1.98 -15.69
C ALA A 66 8.78 1.37 -17.08
N GLU A 67 7.70 1.10 -17.81
CA GLU A 67 7.77 0.60 -19.19
C GLU A 67 8.42 1.62 -20.13
N ALA A 68 8.02 2.89 -20.05
CA ALA A 68 8.62 3.93 -20.87
C ALA A 68 10.06 4.27 -20.46
N SER A 69 10.35 4.29 -19.15
CA SER A 69 11.66 4.60 -18.58
C SER A 69 11.71 4.24 -17.10
N MET A 70 12.40 3.14 -16.79
CA MET A 70 12.62 2.73 -15.40
C MET A 70 13.31 3.81 -14.57
N GLU A 71 14.19 4.63 -15.17
CA GLU A 71 14.83 5.72 -14.43
C GLU A 71 13.82 6.78 -13.96
N LYS A 72 12.78 7.07 -14.76
CA LYS A 72 11.71 7.96 -14.31
C LYS A 72 10.90 7.34 -13.17
N ALA A 73 10.65 6.03 -13.21
CA ALA A 73 10.00 5.32 -12.11
C ALA A 73 10.87 5.38 -10.83
N ARG A 74 12.19 5.17 -10.94
CA ARG A 74 13.12 5.31 -9.79
C ARG A 74 13.11 6.71 -9.19
N ILE A 75 13.09 7.76 -10.02
CA ILE A 75 13.00 9.14 -9.53
C ILE A 75 11.77 9.33 -8.65
N ILE A 76 10.62 8.80 -9.09
CA ILE A 76 9.37 8.87 -8.31
C ILE A 76 9.49 8.06 -7.03
N MET A 77 9.94 6.81 -7.10
CA MET A 77 10.11 5.97 -5.90
C MET A 77 11.05 6.62 -4.87
N ARG A 78 12.17 7.20 -5.32
CA ARG A 78 13.08 7.97 -4.44
C ARG A 78 12.40 9.22 -3.85
N THR A 79 11.51 9.87 -4.60
CA THR A 79 10.73 11.00 -4.08
C THR A 79 9.72 10.54 -3.03
N LEU A 80 9.06 9.39 -3.23
CA LEU A 80 8.17 8.80 -2.21
C LEU A 80 8.96 8.42 -0.95
N MET A 81 10.13 7.80 -1.09
CA MET A 81 11.01 7.52 0.04
C MET A 81 11.41 8.79 0.80
N TRP A 82 11.69 9.89 0.09
CA TRP A 82 11.95 11.17 0.74
C TRP A 82 10.75 11.67 1.55
N TYR A 83 9.52 11.51 1.06
CA TYR A 83 8.32 11.86 1.82
C TYR A 83 8.06 10.96 3.04
N MET A 84 8.68 9.78 3.08
CA MET A 84 8.64 8.90 4.25
C MET A 84 9.68 9.28 5.31
N ASN A 85 10.65 10.15 4.98
CA ASN A 85 11.67 10.60 5.92
C ASN A 85 11.11 11.71 6.82
N GLU A 86 11.41 11.64 8.12
CA GLU A 86 11.02 12.64 9.13
C GLU A 86 11.57 14.03 8.81
N GLU A 87 12.76 14.10 8.19
CA GLU A 87 13.40 15.36 7.78
C GLU A 87 12.61 16.12 6.69
N SER A 88 11.67 15.47 6.01
CA SER A 88 10.91 16.07 4.92
C SER A 88 9.92 17.15 5.39
N GLY A 89 9.63 17.22 6.69
CA GLY A 89 8.67 18.15 7.28
C GLY A 89 7.21 17.85 6.90
N ASN A 90 6.95 16.76 6.17
CA ASN A 90 5.62 16.26 5.85
C ASN A 90 5.43 14.90 6.51
N LEU A 91 4.26 14.67 7.09
CA LEU A 91 3.85 13.32 7.46
C LEU A 91 3.51 12.56 6.17
N GLY A 92 4.20 11.45 5.94
CA GLY A 92 4.12 10.60 4.73
C GLY A 92 2.78 9.87 4.52
N TRP A 93 1.66 10.43 5.01
CA TRP A 93 0.34 9.82 4.95
C TRP A 93 -0.04 9.38 3.54
N GLY A 94 -0.43 8.11 3.40
CA GLY A 94 -0.82 7.47 2.16
C GLY A 94 0.34 7.11 1.23
N ILE A 95 1.56 7.60 1.45
CA ILE A 95 2.72 7.34 0.58
C ILE A 95 3.05 5.85 0.45
N PRO A 96 3.02 5.04 1.52
CA PRO A 96 3.27 3.61 1.39
C PRO A 96 2.26 2.90 0.48
N LEU A 97 1.00 3.36 0.46
CA LEU A 97 -0.05 2.82 -0.42
C LEU A 97 0.34 2.99 -1.90
N PHE A 98 0.82 4.18 -2.27
CA PHE A 98 1.30 4.48 -3.62
C PHE A 98 2.54 3.67 -3.99
N MET A 99 3.49 3.53 -3.06
CA MET A 99 4.69 2.71 -3.25
C MET A 99 4.30 1.25 -3.53
N ALA A 100 3.40 0.69 -2.74
CA ALA A 100 2.93 -0.68 -2.88
C ALA A 100 2.20 -0.90 -4.21
N GLU A 101 1.25 -0.04 -4.58
CA GLU A 101 0.55 -0.19 -5.86
C GLU A 101 1.49 -0.06 -7.07
N ALA A 102 2.54 0.77 -7.00
CA ALA A 102 3.56 0.81 -8.04
C ALA A 102 4.30 -0.54 -8.18
N MET A 103 4.62 -1.19 -7.06
CA MET A 103 5.26 -2.52 -7.04
C MET A 103 4.30 -3.63 -7.49
N VAL A 104 3.01 -3.55 -7.12
CA VAL A 104 1.96 -4.47 -7.57
C VAL A 104 1.81 -4.42 -9.09
N ASN A 105 1.85 -3.24 -9.68
CA ASN A 105 1.65 -3.06 -11.12
C ASN A 105 2.97 -3.16 -11.93
N SER A 106 4.14 -3.20 -11.29
CA SER A 106 5.43 -3.37 -11.97
C SER A 106 6.41 -4.21 -11.16
N GLU A 107 6.69 -5.42 -11.65
CA GLU A 107 7.68 -6.32 -11.05
C GLU A 107 9.09 -5.70 -11.03
N ARG A 108 9.42 -4.87 -12.04
CA ARG A 108 10.71 -4.16 -12.11
C ARG A 108 10.85 -3.14 -10.98
N ILE A 109 9.76 -2.47 -10.59
CA ILE A 109 9.72 -1.62 -9.40
C ILE A 109 9.80 -2.48 -8.14
N ALA A 110 9.03 -3.56 -8.05
CA ALA A 110 9.04 -4.46 -6.88
C ALA A 110 10.46 -4.99 -6.57
N LYS A 111 11.19 -5.44 -7.60
CA LYS A 111 12.57 -5.95 -7.46
C LYS A 111 13.54 -4.96 -6.82
N GLU A 112 13.38 -3.66 -7.09
CA GLU A 112 14.30 -2.63 -6.56
C GLU A 112 13.85 -2.07 -5.21
N PHE A 113 12.54 -2.02 -4.94
CA PHE A 113 11.99 -1.25 -3.82
C PHE A 113 11.23 -2.04 -2.76
N SER A 114 10.94 -3.34 -2.96
CA SER A 114 10.18 -4.12 -1.97
C SER A 114 10.90 -4.23 -0.62
N LYS A 115 12.23 -4.43 -0.64
CA LYS A 115 13.05 -4.46 0.58
C LYS A 115 12.95 -3.17 1.39
N ILE A 116 12.83 -2.03 0.71
CA ILE A 116 12.66 -0.72 1.38
C ILE A 116 11.28 -0.66 2.02
N LEU A 117 10.22 -1.04 1.30
CA LEU A 117 8.86 -1.06 1.86
C LEU A 117 8.78 -1.97 3.09
N VAL A 118 9.37 -3.17 3.02
CA VAL A 118 9.43 -4.13 4.13
C VAL A 118 10.28 -3.60 5.29
N SER A 119 11.36 -2.85 5.03
CA SER A 119 12.20 -2.29 6.10
C SER A 119 11.47 -1.33 7.04
N TYR A 120 10.33 -0.77 6.63
CA TYR A 120 9.54 0.15 7.45
C TYR A 120 8.82 -0.53 8.64
N ILE A 121 8.79 -1.87 8.69
CA ILE A 121 8.24 -2.64 9.82
C ILE A 121 9.32 -3.29 10.69
N PHE A 122 10.60 -2.98 10.47
CA PHE A 122 11.71 -3.62 11.20
C PHE A 122 11.92 -3.03 12.59
N CYS A 123 11.19 -3.52 13.59
CA CYS A 123 11.15 -3.01 14.96
C CYS A 123 12.31 -3.45 15.88
N ASP A 124 13.45 -3.84 15.33
CA ASP A 124 14.59 -4.40 16.08
C ASP A 124 15.81 -3.49 15.91
N GLU A 125 16.42 -3.07 17.03
CA GLU A 125 17.59 -2.19 17.06
C GLU A 125 18.82 -2.81 16.37
N GLU A 126 18.89 -4.15 16.28
CA GLU A 126 19.98 -4.85 15.59
C GLU A 126 19.82 -4.84 14.06
N CYS A 127 18.63 -4.48 13.58
CA CYS A 127 18.38 -4.32 12.16
C CYS A 127 18.53 -2.84 11.81
N ASP A 128 19.31 -2.49 10.78
CA ASP A 128 19.30 -1.16 10.12
C ASP A 128 17.92 -0.92 9.44
N GLY A 129 16.86 -0.96 10.23
CA GLY A 129 15.47 -0.88 9.84
C GLY A 129 14.98 0.56 9.85
N ASN A 130 14.07 0.89 8.93
CA ASN A 130 13.43 2.20 8.88
C ASN A 130 12.12 2.19 9.69
N PHE A 131 12.13 1.61 10.90
CA PHE A 131 10.88 1.40 11.65
C PHE A 131 10.09 2.70 11.78
N LEU A 132 8.81 2.65 11.42
CA LEU A 132 7.95 3.82 11.51
C LEU A 132 7.28 3.85 12.88
N ASP A 133 7.55 4.88 13.68
CA ASP A 133 6.95 5.03 15.02
C ASP A 133 5.44 5.28 14.99
N HIS A 134 4.97 5.96 13.94
CA HIS A 134 3.55 6.26 13.77
C HIS A 134 2.75 5.01 13.33
N PRO A 135 1.81 4.49 14.16
CA PRO A 135 1.06 3.30 13.83
C PRO A 135 0.27 3.47 12.54
N GLU A 136 -0.28 4.65 12.26
CA GLU A 136 -1.07 4.90 11.06
C GLU A 136 -0.22 4.85 9.77
N LEU A 137 1.08 5.17 9.83
CA LEU A 137 1.97 4.97 8.67
C LEU A 137 2.32 3.49 8.52
N ARG A 138 2.50 2.77 9.63
CA ARG A 138 2.64 1.31 9.60
C ARG A 138 1.41 0.63 8.99
N ARG A 139 0.20 1.15 9.23
CA ARG A 139 -1.04 0.64 8.60
C ARG A 139 -0.92 0.68 7.08
N ASP A 140 -0.49 1.82 6.53
CA ASP A 140 -0.33 2.00 5.10
C ASP A 140 0.74 1.04 4.53
N VAL A 141 1.84 0.84 5.26
CA VAL A 141 2.88 -0.12 4.87
C VAL A 141 2.33 -1.54 4.88
N LEU A 142 1.70 -1.98 5.98
CA LEU A 142 1.19 -3.34 6.13
C LEU A 142 0.06 -3.64 5.12
N TRP A 143 -0.83 -2.69 4.84
CA TRP A 143 -1.78 -2.80 3.74
C TRP A 143 -1.06 -2.98 2.41
N GLY A 144 -0.03 -2.18 2.17
CA GLY A 144 0.79 -2.25 0.96
C GLY A 144 1.52 -3.59 0.81
N LEU A 145 2.03 -4.14 1.91
CA LEU A 145 2.64 -5.48 1.95
C LEU A 145 1.61 -6.57 1.68
N ALA A 146 0.39 -6.47 2.23
CA ALA A 146 -0.68 -7.42 1.96
C ALA A 146 -1.01 -7.43 0.46
N ARG A 147 -1.19 -6.23 -0.12
CA ARG A 147 -1.44 -6.08 -1.57
C ARG A 147 -0.29 -6.59 -2.42
N LEU A 148 0.96 -6.33 -2.04
CA LEU A 148 2.11 -6.87 -2.78
C LEU A 148 2.17 -8.40 -2.70
N ALA A 149 1.90 -8.98 -1.52
CA ALA A 149 1.93 -10.41 -1.30
C ALA A 149 0.81 -11.17 -2.04
N GLU A 150 -0.33 -10.54 -2.35
CA GLU A 150 -1.38 -11.13 -3.20
C GLU A 150 -0.86 -11.50 -4.60
N TYR A 151 0.11 -10.75 -5.13
CA TYR A 151 0.63 -10.96 -6.48
C TYR A 151 2.05 -11.53 -6.49
N ARG A 152 2.86 -11.22 -5.47
CA ARG A 152 4.29 -11.50 -5.40
C ARG A 152 4.75 -11.75 -3.96
N PRO A 153 4.29 -12.83 -3.31
CA PRO A 153 4.60 -13.13 -1.91
C PRO A 153 6.11 -13.24 -1.64
N GLU A 154 6.91 -13.65 -2.62
CA GLU A 154 8.36 -13.77 -2.53
C GLU A 154 9.08 -12.45 -2.21
N PHE A 155 8.50 -11.31 -2.61
CA PHE A 155 9.08 -10.00 -2.32
C PHE A 155 8.81 -9.53 -0.89
N VAL A 156 7.92 -10.19 -0.15
CA VAL A 156 7.51 -9.82 1.21
C VAL A 156 8.00 -10.84 2.25
N ALA A 157 8.20 -12.10 1.86
CA ALA A 157 8.52 -13.21 2.76
C ALA A 157 9.69 -12.95 3.74
N HIS A 158 10.71 -12.19 3.33
CA HIS A 158 11.84 -11.84 4.18
C HIS A 158 11.48 -10.98 5.42
N GLY A 159 10.27 -10.41 5.46
CA GLY A 159 9.73 -9.67 6.59
C GLY A 159 8.98 -10.53 7.62
N GLU A 160 8.87 -11.86 7.43
CA GLU A 160 8.04 -12.77 8.24
C GLU A 160 8.20 -12.55 9.76
N LYS A 161 9.43 -12.49 10.26
CA LYS A 161 9.67 -12.32 11.71
C LYS A 161 9.05 -11.05 12.27
N PHE A 162 9.04 -9.96 11.49
CA PHE A 162 8.49 -8.66 11.92
C PHE A 162 6.98 -8.61 11.75
N LEU A 163 6.45 -9.30 10.75
CA LEU A 163 5.01 -9.49 10.58
C LEU A 163 4.42 -10.29 11.73
N MET A 164 5.13 -11.31 12.23
CA MET A 164 4.72 -12.04 13.43
C MET A 164 4.63 -11.13 14.66
N VAL A 165 5.61 -10.24 14.87
CA VAL A 165 5.56 -9.25 15.96
C VAL A 165 4.36 -8.30 15.79
N ALA A 166 4.05 -7.90 14.57
CA ALA A 166 2.92 -7.02 14.28
C ALA A 166 1.54 -7.64 14.54
N LEU A 167 1.44 -8.96 14.77
CA LEU A 167 0.19 -9.60 15.24
C LEU A 167 -0.22 -9.13 16.64
N GLU A 168 0.71 -8.59 17.41
CA GLU A 168 0.46 -8.05 18.76
C GLU A 168 0.43 -6.51 18.79
N ASP A 169 0.48 -5.83 17.63
CA ASP A 169 0.47 -4.36 17.57
C ASP A 169 -0.82 -3.83 18.24
N PRO A 170 -0.76 -2.78 19.09
CA PRO A 170 -1.94 -2.19 19.71
C PRO A 170 -3.00 -1.74 18.70
N ASP A 171 -2.56 -1.38 17.49
CA ASP A 171 -3.43 -0.96 16.42
C ASP A 171 -4.10 -2.12 15.67
N ALA A 172 -5.43 -2.08 15.55
CA ALA A 172 -6.21 -3.14 14.92
C ALA A 172 -5.92 -3.32 13.43
N TYR A 173 -5.68 -2.24 12.69
CA TYR A 173 -5.36 -2.34 11.27
C TYR A 173 -3.98 -3.01 11.06
N ASN A 174 -3.00 -2.66 11.89
CA ASN A 174 -1.68 -3.29 11.85
C ASN A 174 -1.78 -4.80 12.08
N ARG A 175 -2.48 -5.25 13.12
CA ARG A 175 -2.69 -6.68 13.38
C ARG A 175 -3.38 -7.39 12.22
N ALA A 176 -4.45 -6.79 11.70
CA ALA A 176 -5.25 -7.40 10.65
C ALA A 176 -4.47 -7.54 9.33
N TYR A 177 -3.71 -6.50 8.95
CA TYR A 177 -2.88 -6.55 7.75
C TYR A 177 -1.67 -7.48 7.92
N ALA A 178 -1.03 -7.49 9.10
CA ALA A 178 0.02 -8.46 9.40
C ALA A 178 -0.50 -9.90 9.27
N ALA A 179 -1.66 -10.19 9.85
CA ALA A 179 -2.32 -11.48 9.71
C ALA A 179 -2.55 -11.84 8.24
N ARG A 180 -3.12 -10.92 7.45
CA ARG A 180 -3.34 -11.14 6.01
C ARG A 180 -2.04 -11.45 5.27
N VAL A 181 -0.97 -10.70 5.52
CA VAL A 181 0.34 -10.94 4.87
C VAL A 181 0.88 -12.33 5.21
N LEU A 182 0.84 -12.72 6.48
CA LEU A 182 1.36 -14.02 6.95
C LEU A 182 0.67 -15.21 6.28
N GLY A 183 -0.66 -15.12 6.08
CA GLY A 183 -1.40 -16.11 5.30
C GLY A 183 -0.96 -16.13 3.82
N LEU A 184 -0.82 -14.96 3.20
CA LEU A 184 -0.41 -14.85 1.80
C LEU A 184 1.00 -15.40 1.53
N ILE A 185 1.94 -15.20 2.46
CA ILE A 185 3.31 -15.75 2.35
C ILE A 185 3.45 -17.18 2.86
N LYS A 186 2.36 -17.81 3.31
CA LYS A 186 2.33 -19.18 3.86
C LYS A 186 3.26 -19.38 5.05
N ALA A 187 3.28 -18.41 5.98
CA ALA A 187 4.11 -18.47 7.19
C ALA A 187 3.51 -19.42 8.24
N GLU A 188 3.85 -20.72 8.17
CA GLU A 188 3.35 -21.73 9.12
C GLU A 188 3.64 -21.39 10.60
N GLY A 189 4.76 -20.72 10.88
CA GLY A 189 5.12 -20.28 12.23
C GLY A 189 4.15 -19.25 12.83
N ALA A 190 3.29 -18.62 12.01
CA ALA A 190 2.31 -17.66 12.46
C ALA A 190 1.00 -18.28 12.96
N ARG A 191 0.78 -19.59 12.78
CA ARG A 191 -0.51 -20.25 13.03
C ARG A 191 -1.09 -19.96 14.41
N ASP A 192 -0.29 -20.08 15.47
CA ASP A 192 -0.74 -19.83 16.85
C ASP A 192 -1.16 -18.37 17.05
N GLY A 193 -0.39 -17.42 16.49
CA GLY A 193 -0.71 -15.99 16.55
C GLY A 193 -1.98 -15.64 15.76
N LEU A 194 -2.19 -16.29 14.60
CA LEU A 194 -3.41 -16.11 13.81
C LEU A 194 -4.65 -16.68 14.52
N GLU A 195 -4.53 -17.87 15.15
CA GLU A 195 -5.63 -18.44 15.95
C GLU A 195 -5.98 -17.54 17.15
N ALA A 196 -4.99 -16.90 17.79
CA ALA A 196 -5.23 -15.95 18.87
C ALA A 196 -6.07 -14.73 18.42
N LEU A 197 -5.92 -14.30 17.17
CA LEU A 197 -6.68 -13.19 16.59
C LEU A 197 -8.04 -13.60 16.01
N ARG A 198 -8.32 -14.89 15.84
CA ARG A 198 -9.53 -15.40 15.17
C ARG A 198 -10.85 -14.86 15.71
N ALA A 199 -10.89 -14.61 17.02
CA ALA A 199 -12.06 -14.08 17.74
C ALA A 199 -12.03 -12.55 17.92
N ASP A 200 -11.00 -11.85 17.44
CA ASP A 200 -10.89 -10.40 17.50
C ASP A 200 -11.97 -9.77 16.58
N SER A 201 -12.99 -9.21 17.21
CA SER A 201 -14.13 -8.56 16.53
C SER A 201 -13.91 -7.07 16.31
N THR A 202 -12.71 -6.55 16.56
CA THR A 202 -12.40 -5.12 16.35
C THR A 202 -12.62 -4.78 14.87
N PRO A 203 -13.51 -3.81 14.57
CA PRO A 203 -13.85 -3.48 13.19
C PRO A 203 -12.73 -2.70 12.51
N ILE A 204 -12.52 -2.99 11.24
CA ILE A 204 -11.63 -2.25 10.35
C ILE A 204 -12.33 -2.00 9.02
N ARG A 205 -11.96 -0.92 8.34
CA ARG A 205 -12.42 -0.60 6.98
C ARG A 205 -11.25 -0.61 6.03
N THR A 206 -11.21 -1.56 5.09
CA THR A 206 -10.07 -1.74 4.20
C THR A 206 -10.47 -1.59 2.73
N PHE A 207 -9.48 -1.31 1.88
CA PHE A 207 -9.64 -1.27 0.44
C PHE A 207 -9.06 -2.53 -0.17
N HIS A 208 -9.91 -3.37 -0.73
CA HIS A 208 -9.54 -4.67 -1.29
C HIS A 208 -10.28 -4.90 -2.61
N HIS A 209 -9.57 -5.41 -3.62
CA HIS A 209 -10.09 -5.58 -4.98
C HIS A 209 -10.88 -4.38 -5.53
N ARG A 210 -10.38 -3.16 -5.26
CA ARG A 210 -10.94 -1.88 -5.70
C ARG A 210 -12.25 -1.47 -5.03
N GLU A 211 -12.59 -2.07 -3.90
CA GLU A 211 -13.78 -1.76 -3.11
C GLU A 211 -13.41 -1.47 -1.66
N LEU A 212 -14.18 -0.59 -1.02
CA LEU A 212 -14.12 -0.39 0.43
C LEU A 212 -14.99 -1.41 1.12
N ILE A 213 -14.39 -2.24 1.95
CA ILE A 213 -15.06 -3.30 2.70
C ILE A 213 -14.90 -3.08 4.20
N ASP A 214 -16.00 -3.25 4.93
CA ASP A 214 -15.99 -3.32 6.39
C ASP A 214 -15.77 -4.78 6.80
N THR A 215 -14.80 -5.02 7.67
CA THR A 215 -14.41 -6.35 8.14
C THR A 215 -13.87 -6.28 9.58
N THR A 216 -13.29 -7.36 10.09
CA THR A 216 -12.64 -7.39 11.41
C THR A 216 -11.24 -7.98 11.35
N VAL A 217 -10.45 -7.75 12.40
CA VAL A 217 -9.15 -8.39 12.58
C VAL A 217 -9.28 -9.92 12.48
N GLY A 218 -10.25 -10.50 13.18
CA GLY A 218 -10.48 -11.94 13.20
C GLY A 218 -10.98 -12.53 11.87
N GLU A 219 -11.63 -11.74 11.02
CA GLU A 219 -11.97 -12.17 9.66
C GLU A 219 -10.70 -12.32 8.81
N LEU A 220 -9.81 -11.31 8.81
CA LEU A 220 -8.55 -11.41 8.08
C LEU A 220 -7.64 -12.52 8.63
N ALA A 221 -7.66 -12.75 9.95
CA ALA A 221 -6.96 -13.87 10.56
C ALA A 221 -7.52 -15.24 10.12
N ARG A 222 -8.85 -15.37 9.98
CA ARG A 222 -9.48 -16.60 9.45
C ARG A 222 -9.10 -16.86 8.00
N ILE A 223 -9.17 -15.84 7.15
CA ILE A 223 -8.72 -15.95 5.76
C ILE A 223 -7.23 -16.36 5.71
N ALA A 224 -6.40 -15.79 6.59
CA ALA A 224 -4.98 -16.14 6.67
C ALA A 224 -4.74 -17.59 7.12
N LEU A 225 -5.53 -18.11 8.06
CA LEU A 225 -5.48 -19.52 8.48
C LEU A 225 -5.90 -20.46 7.35
N ASP A 226 -6.99 -20.14 6.65
CA ASP A 226 -7.45 -20.90 5.48
C ASP A 226 -6.38 -20.95 4.38
N ASP A 227 -5.59 -19.87 4.25
CA ASP A 227 -4.45 -19.82 3.36
C ASP A 227 -3.32 -20.78 3.77
N LEU A 228 -3.06 -20.99 5.06
CA LEU A 228 -2.03 -21.94 5.53
C LEU A 228 -2.42 -23.41 5.28
N GLY A 229 -3.72 -23.72 5.30
CA GLY A 229 -4.24 -25.09 5.24
C GLY A 229 -4.58 -25.62 6.62
#